data_AF-A0A8C1SS63-F1
#
_entry.id   AF-A0A8C1SS63-F1
#
_cell.length_a   1.000
_cell.length_b   1.000
_cell.length_c   1.000
_cell.angle_alpha   90.00
_cell.angle_beta   90.00
_cell.angle_gamma   90.00
#
_symmetry.space_group_name_H-M   'P 1'
#
loop_
_entity.id
_entity.type
_entity.pdbx_description
1 polymer ?
#
loop_
_entity_poly.entity_id
_entity_poly.type
_entity_poly.pdbx_seq_one_letter_code
_entity_poly.pdbx_strand_id
1 'polypeptide(L)'
;MSTEDITKLIQLRSSNSALFDGRKNSSKTAWSAILREMGLEEKMTTEQMAKKWENLKARYKDAKYPPAGVEKNPTCWKWFNLMDEALGEEFDETVSQQVITSEADNDSAPHPSKKLRQIKVGREILEFLEEEGTSVNVPPASKLDLVKRGRQKGKQTTQTHSLDIMRSKLQRERQLLEKELGGLDREKALLERERALANRERAALQRDRAQVEKDKAAVNRDKASLEQDRARLQKDREALARDRAVLERDRKSPHITNHVKSSSGCNGLDCTHEKNRERLIFLLEKVIEKI
;
A
#
# COMPACT_ATOMS: atom_id res chain seq x y z
N MET A 1 6.58 -1.99 19.72
CA MET A 1 5.37 -2.36 20.48
C MET A 1 5.22 -3.86 20.47
N SER A 2 5.18 -4.46 21.66
CA SER A 2 4.92 -5.87 21.90
C SER A 2 3.43 -6.21 21.66
N THR A 3 3.07 -7.49 21.72
CA THR A 3 1.66 -7.92 21.66
C THR A 3 0.87 -7.46 22.88
N GLU A 4 1.53 -7.39 24.04
CA GLU A 4 0.96 -6.88 25.30
C GLU A 4 0.71 -5.37 25.23
N ASP A 5 1.58 -4.63 24.55
CA ASP A 5 1.39 -3.19 24.32
C ASP A 5 0.13 -2.95 23.46
N ILE A 6 -0.14 -3.83 22.50
CA ILE A 6 -1.32 -3.72 21.62
C ILE A 6 -2.61 -4.05 22.38
N THR A 7 -2.60 -5.06 23.26
CA THR A 7 -3.78 -5.35 24.09
C THR A 7 -4.08 -4.21 25.07
N LYS A 8 -3.04 -3.68 25.73
CA LYS A 8 -3.16 -2.51 26.61
C LYS A 8 -3.65 -1.28 25.85
N LEU A 9 -3.13 -1.03 24.65
CA LEU A 9 -3.61 0.06 23.79
C LEU A 9 -5.12 -0.03 23.53
N ILE A 10 -5.61 -1.22 23.15
CA ILE A 10 -7.02 -1.43 22.83
C ILE A 10 -7.88 -1.16 24.07
N GLN A 11 -7.48 -1.73 25.21
CA GLN A 11 -8.18 -1.56 26.49
C GLN A 11 -8.18 -0.11 26.98
N LEU A 12 -7.05 0.59 26.86
CA LEU A 12 -6.94 1.99 27.29
C LEU A 12 -7.66 2.94 26.35
N ARG A 13 -7.72 2.66 25.05
CA ARG A 13 -8.55 3.44 24.13
C ARG A 13 -10.02 3.26 24.47
N SER A 14 -10.50 2.01 24.62
CA SER A 14 -11.93 1.76 24.88
C SER A 14 -12.38 2.38 26.21
N SER A 15 -11.58 2.23 27.27
CA SER A 15 -11.85 2.84 28.58
C SER A 15 -11.84 4.37 28.55
N ASN A 16 -11.06 4.97 27.64
CA ASN A 16 -10.93 6.42 27.48
C ASN A 16 -11.68 6.98 26.25
N SER A 17 -12.69 6.27 25.73
CA SER A 17 -13.44 6.68 24.54
C SER A 17 -14.03 8.11 24.65
N ALA A 18 -14.47 8.49 25.86
CA ALA A 18 -14.98 9.83 26.17
C ALA A 18 -13.96 10.97 25.93
N LEU A 19 -12.65 10.68 25.99
CA LEU A 19 -11.60 11.67 25.69
C LEU A 19 -11.35 11.87 24.19
N PHE A 20 -12.03 11.09 23.34
CA PHE A 20 -11.92 11.19 21.87
C PHE A 20 -13.12 11.91 21.24
N ASP A 21 -13.86 12.67 22.04
CA ASP A 21 -15.08 13.43 21.73
C ASP A 21 -14.94 14.58 20.70
N GLY A 22 -13.84 14.63 19.96
CA GLY A 22 -13.64 15.58 18.86
C GLY A 22 -13.40 17.04 19.28
N ARG A 23 -13.28 17.35 20.57
CA ARG A 23 -12.90 18.71 21.04
C ARG A 23 -11.48 19.06 20.61
N LYS A 24 -11.20 20.34 20.39
CA LYS A 24 -9.89 20.83 19.94
C LYS A 24 -8.77 20.35 20.89
N ASN A 25 -7.73 19.72 20.33
CA ASN A 25 -6.61 19.10 21.05
C ASN A 25 -6.96 17.93 22.00
N SER A 26 -8.23 17.48 22.06
CA SER A 26 -8.68 16.39 22.92
C SER A 26 -7.97 15.08 22.55
N SER A 27 -7.95 14.74 21.26
CA SER A 27 -7.31 13.52 20.77
C SER A 27 -5.80 13.46 21.05
N LYS A 28 -5.08 14.58 20.90
CA LYS A 28 -3.63 14.61 21.19
C LYS A 28 -3.36 14.41 22.68
N THR A 29 -4.20 14.99 23.53
CA THR A 29 -4.14 14.82 24.99
C THR A 29 -4.45 13.38 25.39
N ALA A 30 -5.49 12.79 24.80
CA ALA A 30 -5.89 11.41 25.05
C ALA A 30 -4.79 10.42 24.63
N TRP A 31 -4.22 10.59 23.43
CA TRP A 31 -3.09 9.76 22.98
C TRP A 31 -1.84 9.93 23.84
N SER A 32 -1.57 11.14 24.34
CA SER A 32 -0.46 11.38 25.26
C SER A 32 -0.68 10.67 26.59
N ALA A 33 -1.90 10.67 27.12
CA ALA A 33 -2.24 9.95 28.35
C ALA A 33 -2.03 8.44 28.20
N ILE A 34 -2.49 7.86 27.09
CA ILE A 34 -2.32 6.42 26.79
C ILE A 34 -0.83 6.06 26.65
N LEU A 35 -0.02 6.90 26.00
CA LEU A 35 1.42 6.67 25.87
C LEU A 35 2.16 6.72 27.20
N ARG A 36 1.78 7.66 28.07
CA ARG A 36 2.32 7.78 29.43
C ARG A 36 2.06 6.54 30.25
N GLU A 37 0.84 6.04 30.19
CA GLU A 37 0.39 4.87 30.95
C GLU A 37 1.09 3.58 30.51
N MET A 38 1.40 3.46 29.21
CA MET A 38 2.18 2.34 28.69
C MET A 38 3.70 2.49 28.88
N GLY A 39 4.18 3.66 29.32
CA GLY A 39 5.61 3.95 29.46
C GLY A 39 6.36 3.93 28.12
N LEU A 40 5.68 4.26 27.01
CA LEU A 40 6.24 4.18 25.65
C LEU A 40 6.54 5.57 25.04
N GLU A 41 6.50 6.63 25.84
CA GLU A 41 6.68 8.02 25.39
C GLU A 41 8.03 8.26 24.67
N GLU A 42 9.11 7.62 25.13
CA GLU A 42 10.44 7.75 24.51
C GLU A 42 10.58 6.93 23.21
N LYS A 43 9.72 5.92 23.03
CA LYS A 43 9.82 4.97 21.91
C LYS A 43 8.82 5.26 20.79
N MET A 44 7.75 6.00 21.08
CA MET A 44 6.62 6.17 20.18
C MET A 44 5.96 7.53 20.42
N THR A 45 5.72 8.27 19.33
CA THR A 45 4.99 9.54 19.36
C THR A 45 3.48 9.34 19.38
N THR A 46 2.74 10.36 19.81
CA THR A 46 1.26 10.36 19.83
C THR A 46 0.64 10.10 18.46
N GLU A 47 1.25 10.62 17.40
CA GLU A 47 0.82 10.43 16.01
C GLU A 47 1.01 8.98 15.55
N GLN A 48 2.16 8.37 15.89
CA GLN A 48 2.39 6.95 15.61
C GLN A 48 1.40 6.08 16.38
N MET A 49 1.01 6.48 17.60
CA MET A 49 0.03 5.77 18.39
C MET A 49 -1.37 5.80 17.76
N ALA A 50 -1.81 6.99 17.36
CA ALA A 50 -3.04 7.17 16.60
C ALA A 50 -3.03 6.35 15.31
N LYS A 51 -1.92 6.39 14.55
CA LYS A 51 -1.77 5.59 13.32
C LYS A 51 -1.83 4.09 13.58
N LYS A 52 -1.30 3.62 14.72
CA LYS A 52 -1.41 2.22 15.12
C LYS A 52 -2.87 1.83 15.38
N TRP A 53 -3.63 2.68 16.07
CA TRP A 53 -5.06 2.50 16.28
C TRP A 53 -5.85 2.49 14.96
N GLU A 54 -5.58 3.41 14.03
CA GLU A 54 -6.20 3.41 12.70
C GLU A 54 -5.92 2.12 11.92
N ASN A 55 -4.68 1.61 11.97
CA ASN A 55 -4.32 0.34 11.34
C ASN A 55 -5.07 -0.85 11.97
N LEU A 56 -5.27 -0.85 13.29
CA LEU A 56 -6.07 -1.86 13.97
C LEU A 56 -7.53 -1.79 13.50
N LYS A 57 -8.11 -0.59 13.41
CA LYS A 57 -9.48 -0.40 12.89
C LYS A 57 -9.62 -0.88 11.46
N ALA A 58 -8.64 -0.61 10.59
CA ALA A 58 -8.67 -1.08 9.20
C ALA A 58 -8.69 -2.61 9.12
N ARG A 59 -7.81 -3.29 9.88
CA ARG A 59 -7.78 -4.77 9.94
C ARG A 59 -9.05 -5.36 10.54
N TYR A 60 -9.62 -4.70 11.55
CA TYR A 60 -10.92 -5.07 12.12
C TYR A 60 -12.03 -5.01 11.07
N LYS A 61 -12.09 -3.93 10.27
CA LYS A 61 -13.07 -3.77 9.19
C LYS A 61 -12.94 -4.85 8.12
N ASP A 62 -11.71 -5.12 7.65
CA ASP A 62 -11.45 -6.16 6.66
C ASP A 62 -11.88 -7.55 7.16
N ALA A 63 -11.68 -7.82 8.45
CA ALA A 63 -12.09 -9.08 9.08
C ALA A 63 -13.60 -9.19 9.33
N LYS A 64 -14.27 -8.07 9.67
CA LYS A 64 -15.72 -8.02 9.95
C LYS A 64 -16.57 -7.99 8.68
N TYR A 65 -16.07 -7.34 7.62
CA TYR A 65 -16.75 -7.17 6.33
C TYR A 65 -15.86 -7.61 5.16
N PRO A 66 -15.61 -8.92 4.99
CA PRO A 66 -14.85 -9.41 3.86
C PRO A 66 -15.60 -9.17 2.53
N PRO A 67 -14.89 -8.94 1.41
CA PRO A 67 -15.50 -8.87 0.08
C PRO A 67 -16.31 -10.13 -0.25
N ALA A 68 -17.37 -9.97 -1.06
CA ALA A 68 -18.29 -11.04 -1.41
C ALA A 68 -17.55 -12.31 -1.89
N GLY A 69 -17.78 -13.43 -1.19
CA GLY A 69 -17.20 -14.74 -1.51
C GLY A 69 -16.10 -15.25 -0.56
N VAL A 70 -15.70 -14.48 0.46
CA VAL A 70 -14.76 -14.95 1.50
C VAL A 70 -15.49 -15.15 2.82
N GLU A 71 -15.35 -16.34 3.42
CA GLU A 71 -15.97 -16.68 4.70
C GLU A 71 -15.51 -15.73 5.82
N LYS A 72 -16.48 -15.24 6.60
CA LYS A 72 -16.20 -14.49 7.84
C LYS A 72 -15.60 -15.46 8.83
N ASN A 73 -14.29 -15.35 9.08
CA ASN A 73 -13.63 -16.13 10.11
C ASN A 73 -13.12 -15.22 11.26
N PRO A 74 -13.93 -15.01 12.32
CA PRO A 74 -13.59 -14.14 13.45
C PRO A 74 -12.32 -14.56 14.21
N THR A 75 -11.91 -15.82 14.09
CA THR A 75 -10.74 -16.37 14.81
C THR A 75 -9.42 -16.11 14.09
N CYS A 76 -9.41 -15.54 12.87
CA CYS A 76 -8.17 -15.31 12.13
C CYS A 76 -7.27 -14.22 12.75
N TRP A 77 -7.81 -13.38 13.63
CA TRP A 77 -7.08 -12.27 14.21
C TRP A 77 -7.23 -12.19 15.74
N LYS A 78 -6.13 -12.39 16.45
CA LYS A 78 -6.08 -12.44 17.93
C LYS A 78 -6.56 -11.18 18.66
N TRP A 79 -6.65 -10.04 17.96
CA TRP A 79 -7.20 -8.79 18.51
C TRP A 79 -8.63 -8.51 18.04
N PHE A 80 -9.25 -9.41 17.27
CA PHE A 80 -10.60 -9.23 16.73
C PHE A 80 -11.62 -9.04 17.85
N ASN A 81 -11.69 -9.97 18.81
CA ASN A 81 -12.65 -9.89 19.92
C ASN A 81 -12.43 -8.64 20.79
N LEU A 82 -11.17 -8.28 21.05
CA LEU A 82 -10.83 -7.09 21.84
C LEU A 82 -11.22 -5.79 21.11
N MET A 83 -11.07 -5.75 19.78
CA MET A 83 -11.50 -4.63 18.95
C MET A 83 -13.03 -4.61 18.77
N ASP A 84 -13.67 -5.77 18.67
CA ASP A 84 -15.12 -5.91 18.54
C ASP A 84 -15.82 -5.48 19.83
N GLU A 85 -15.27 -5.81 21.00
CA GLU A 85 -15.76 -5.29 22.28
C GLU A 85 -15.52 -3.77 22.41
N ALA A 86 -14.39 -3.26 21.91
CA ALA A 86 -14.04 -1.84 21.99
C ALA A 86 -14.79 -0.92 21.00
N LEU A 87 -15.38 -1.48 19.93
CA LEU A 87 -15.97 -0.73 18.81
C LEU A 87 -17.33 -1.26 18.35
N GLY A 88 -17.80 -2.37 18.91
CA GLY A 88 -19.01 -3.07 18.49
C GLY A 88 -20.24 -2.17 18.56
N GLU A 89 -20.33 -1.35 19.61
CA GLU A 89 -21.45 -0.42 19.82
C GLU A 89 -21.39 0.81 18.91
N GLU A 90 -20.20 1.34 18.57
CA GLU A 90 -20.04 2.52 17.69
C GLU A 90 -20.25 2.20 16.19
N PHE A 91 -20.06 0.94 15.78
CA PHE A 91 -20.07 0.56 14.35
C PHE A 91 -21.43 0.07 13.82
N ASP A 92 -22.34 -0.42 14.68
CA ASP A 92 -23.66 -0.88 14.23
C ASP A 92 -24.58 0.28 13.78
N GLU A 93 -24.39 1.49 14.30
CA GLU A 93 -25.15 2.68 13.87
C GLU A 93 -24.74 3.19 12.47
N THR A 94 -23.46 3.10 12.12
CA THR A 94 -22.95 3.59 10.82
C THR A 94 -23.24 2.63 9.66
N VAL A 95 -23.30 1.32 9.93
CA VAL A 95 -23.71 0.32 8.93
C VAL A 95 -25.22 0.34 8.72
N SER A 96 -26.01 0.57 9.77
CA SER A 96 -27.47 0.75 9.65
C SER A 96 -27.83 1.94 8.76
N GLN A 97 -27.08 3.04 8.78
CA GLN A 97 -27.30 4.17 7.87
C GLN A 97 -26.99 3.87 6.39
N GLN A 98 -26.11 2.92 6.08
CA GLN A 98 -25.79 2.55 4.70
C GLN A 98 -26.76 1.49 4.14
N VAL A 99 -27.28 0.59 4.98
CA VAL A 99 -28.19 -0.49 4.56
C VAL A 99 -29.63 0.00 4.33
N ILE A 100 -30.07 1.10 4.94
CA ILE A 100 -31.42 1.65 4.72
C ILE A 100 -31.60 2.26 3.30
N THR A 101 -30.54 2.48 2.53
CA THR A 101 -30.64 3.11 1.20
C THR A 101 -30.86 2.15 0.03
N SER A 102 -30.99 0.84 0.27
CA SER A 102 -31.01 -0.14 -0.81
C SER A 102 -32.13 -1.17 -0.71
N GLU A 103 -33.37 -0.77 -0.44
CA GLU A 103 -34.55 -1.63 -0.68
C GLU A 103 -35.89 -0.84 -0.60
N ALA A 104 -36.44 -0.43 -1.76
CA ALA A 104 -37.88 -0.43 -2.11
C ALA A 104 -38.15 0.39 -3.40
N ASP A 105 -38.66 -0.29 -4.43
CA ASP A 105 -39.14 0.27 -5.71
C ASP A 105 -40.52 0.95 -5.57
N ASN A 106 -40.67 2.18 -6.10
CA ASN A 106 -41.70 2.63 -7.08
C ASN A 106 -42.03 4.14 -7.04
N ASP A 107 -41.83 4.77 -8.20
CA ASP A 107 -42.66 5.80 -8.88
C ASP A 107 -43.03 7.15 -8.21
N SER A 108 -42.19 8.17 -8.44
CA SER A 108 -42.59 9.52 -8.89
C SER A 108 -41.39 10.47 -9.01
N ALA A 109 -41.20 11.06 -10.19
CA ALA A 109 -40.26 12.14 -10.50
C ALA A 109 -40.61 13.47 -9.75
N PRO A 110 -39.75 14.53 -9.68
CA PRO A 110 -38.59 14.80 -10.54
C PRO A 110 -37.27 15.21 -9.83
N HIS A 111 -36.17 14.96 -10.54
CA HIS A 111 -34.78 15.30 -10.21
C HIS A 111 -34.51 16.82 -10.07
N PRO A 112 -33.31 17.20 -9.56
CA PRO A 112 -32.30 17.56 -10.56
C PRO A 112 -30.92 16.93 -10.31
N SER A 113 -30.48 16.19 -11.32
CA SER A 113 -29.12 15.69 -11.50
C SER A 113 -28.16 16.86 -11.75
N LYS A 114 -27.03 16.92 -11.06
CA LYS A 114 -25.89 17.74 -11.49
C LYS A 114 -24.78 16.85 -12.04
N LYS A 115 -24.79 16.76 -13.36
CA LYS A 115 -23.75 16.23 -14.23
C LYS A 115 -22.43 16.93 -13.95
N LEU A 116 -21.38 16.16 -13.68
CA LEU A 116 -19.99 16.59 -13.79
C LEU A 116 -19.73 16.98 -15.24
N ARG A 117 -19.56 18.28 -15.50
CA ARG A 117 -18.94 18.77 -16.74
C ARG A 117 -17.43 18.86 -16.49
N GLN A 118 -16.67 18.04 -17.20
CA GLN A 118 -15.29 18.35 -17.52
C GLN A 118 -15.28 19.61 -18.39
N ILE A 119 -14.61 20.66 -17.94
CA ILE A 119 -14.18 21.76 -18.79
C ILE A 119 -12.66 21.75 -18.76
N LYS A 120 -12.06 21.54 -19.93
CA LYS A 120 -10.67 21.86 -20.18
C LYS A 120 -10.62 23.11 -21.05
N VAL A 121 -10.29 24.23 -20.42
CA VAL A 121 -9.77 25.48 -21.00
C VAL A 121 -8.84 26.00 -19.90
N GLY A 122 -7.53 26.15 -20.05
CA GLY A 122 -6.81 26.73 -21.18
C GLY A 122 -6.55 28.21 -20.89
N ARG A 123 -5.51 28.48 -20.08
CA ARG A 123 -4.92 29.80 -19.71
C ARG A 123 -5.79 30.78 -18.90
N GLU A 124 -5.13 31.34 -17.88
CA GLU A 124 -5.30 32.68 -17.30
C GLU A 124 -6.72 33.19 -17.06
N ILE A 125 -7.22 33.08 -15.83
CA ILE A 125 -7.91 34.19 -15.15
C ILE A 125 -7.52 34.16 -13.67
N LEU A 126 -6.73 35.14 -13.28
CA LEU A 126 -6.49 35.57 -11.92
C LEU A 126 -7.68 36.48 -11.57
N GLU A 127 -8.70 35.95 -10.90
CA GLU A 127 -9.88 36.72 -10.49
C GLU A 127 -9.62 37.36 -9.12
N PHE A 128 -9.27 38.64 -9.18
CA PHE A 128 -9.25 39.57 -8.05
C PHE A 128 -10.68 39.71 -7.50
N LEU A 129 -10.88 39.37 -6.23
CA LEU A 129 -11.97 39.92 -5.44
C LEU A 129 -11.56 41.33 -5.00
N GLU A 130 -11.86 42.34 -5.84
CA GLU A 130 -11.91 43.73 -5.41
C GLU A 130 -13.32 44.03 -4.88
N GLU A 131 -13.38 44.25 -3.58
CA GLU A 131 -14.52 44.81 -2.87
C GLU A 131 -14.73 46.27 -3.29
N GLU A 132 -15.99 46.66 -3.47
CA GLU A 132 -16.38 47.98 -3.96
C GLU A 132 -15.83 49.12 -3.08
N GLY A 133 -14.89 49.88 -3.64
CA GLY A 133 -14.49 51.20 -3.19
C GLY A 133 -15.51 52.24 -3.64
N THR A 134 -16.20 52.84 -2.67
CA THR A 134 -17.06 54.01 -2.86
C THR A 134 -16.23 55.18 -3.40
N SER A 135 -16.62 55.66 -4.58
CA SER A 135 -16.01 56.78 -5.30
C SER A 135 -16.07 58.08 -4.48
N VAL A 136 -14.91 58.59 -4.04
CA VAL A 136 -14.74 59.97 -3.59
C VAL A 136 -14.38 60.82 -4.80
N ASN A 137 -15.37 61.59 -5.26
CA ASN A 137 -15.20 62.64 -6.26
C ASN A 137 -14.59 63.88 -5.58
N VAL A 138 -13.47 64.38 -6.09
CA VAL A 138 -12.82 65.63 -5.66
C VAL A 138 -13.30 66.76 -6.56
N PRO A 139 -13.87 67.86 -6.00
CA PRO A 139 -13.94 69.13 -6.70
C PRO A 139 -12.93 70.16 -6.15
N PRO A 140 -12.46 71.11 -6.99
CA PRO A 140 -11.39 72.04 -6.65
C PRO A 140 -11.87 73.26 -5.85
N ALA A 141 -10.89 73.91 -5.23
CA ALA A 141 -10.96 75.05 -4.34
C ALA A 141 -11.78 76.26 -4.83
N SER A 142 -12.48 76.94 -3.89
CA SER A 142 -12.34 78.38 -3.62
C SER A 142 -13.30 78.93 -2.54
N LYS A 143 -12.69 79.65 -1.59
CA LYS A 143 -13.15 80.84 -0.82
C LYS A 143 -14.04 80.71 0.44
N LEU A 144 -13.42 81.19 1.54
CA LEU A 144 -13.91 82.05 2.63
C LEU A 144 -15.21 81.66 3.37
N ASP A 145 -15.11 81.34 4.66
CA ASP A 145 -15.53 82.30 5.70
C ASP A 145 -15.10 81.91 7.12
N LEU A 146 -14.66 82.93 7.86
CA LEU A 146 -14.39 82.88 9.29
C LEU A 146 -15.71 82.71 10.06
N VAL A 147 -15.88 81.59 10.77
CA VAL A 147 -16.77 81.54 11.93
C VAL A 147 -16.05 80.84 13.09
N LYS A 148 -15.56 81.66 14.02
CA LYS A 148 -15.27 81.24 15.39
C LYS A 148 -16.55 80.67 16.01
N ARG A 149 -16.53 79.42 16.47
CA ARG A 149 -17.29 79.05 17.67
C ARG A 149 -16.81 77.76 18.31
N GLY A 150 -16.55 77.86 19.61
CA GLY A 150 -16.89 76.79 20.55
C GLY A 150 -15.88 75.68 20.76
N ARG A 151 -14.74 76.02 21.37
CA ARG A 151 -13.89 75.09 22.13
C ARG A 151 -14.74 74.41 23.23
N GLN A 152 -15.24 73.20 22.99
CA GLN A 152 -15.66 72.28 24.04
C GLN A 152 -14.51 71.31 24.35
N LYS A 153 -13.54 71.83 25.11
CA LYS A 153 -12.36 71.07 25.57
C LYS A 153 -12.73 70.46 26.92
N GLY A 154 -13.17 69.19 26.93
CA GLY A 154 -13.47 68.50 28.19
C GLY A 154 -14.17 67.16 28.06
N LYS A 155 -13.75 66.29 27.11
CA LYS A 155 -14.07 64.84 27.09
C LYS A 155 -13.40 64.04 25.95
N GLN A 156 -12.77 64.69 24.97
CA GLN A 156 -12.17 64.02 23.80
C GLN A 156 -10.85 63.25 24.08
N THR A 157 -10.14 63.57 25.15
CA THR A 157 -8.81 62.98 25.44
C THR A 157 -8.90 61.50 25.83
N THR A 158 -9.98 61.07 26.50
CA THR A 158 -10.18 59.67 26.87
C THR A 158 -10.65 58.82 25.68
N GLN A 159 -11.48 59.39 24.80
CA GLN A 159 -11.98 58.70 23.61
C GLN A 159 -10.90 58.51 22.55
N THR A 160 -10.01 59.49 22.36
CA THR A 160 -8.85 59.40 21.45
C THR A 160 -7.83 58.36 21.92
N HIS A 161 -7.49 58.36 23.21
CA HIS A 161 -6.66 57.30 23.79
C HIS A 161 -7.27 55.90 23.65
N SER A 162 -8.59 55.77 23.78
CA SER A 162 -9.29 54.49 23.56
C SER A 162 -9.16 53.99 22.11
N LEU A 163 -9.29 54.88 21.13
CA LEU A 163 -9.10 54.57 19.70
C LEU A 163 -7.65 54.18 19.39
N ASP A 164 -6.66 54.85 19.97
CA ASP A 164 -5.25 54.51 19.79
C ASP A 164 -4.90 53.13 20.38
N ILE A 165 -5.51 52.76 21.51
CA ILE A 165 -5.39 51.43 22.10
C ILE A 165 -5.98 50.37 21.17
N MET A 166 -7.17 50.61 20.61
CA MET A 166 -7.80 49.70 19.64
C MET A 166 -6.98 49.57 18.35
N ARG A 167 -6.48 50.69 17.81
CA ARG A 167 -5.59 50.70 16.64
C ARG A 167 -4.33 49.86 16.89
N SER A 168 -3.74 50.01 18.07
CA SER A 168 -2.56 49.23 18.47
C SER A 168 -2.86 47.74 18.67
N LYS A 169 -4.09 47.37 19.06
CA LYS A 169 -4.55 45.97 19.12
C LYS A 169 -4.72 45.38 17.72
N LEU A 170 -5.44 46.08 16.85
CA LEU A 170 -5.63 45.68 15.44
C LEU A 170 -4.31 45.55 14.68
N GLN A 171 -3.35 46.46 14.93
CA GLN A 171 -2.01 46.38 14.36
C GLN A 171 -1.28 45.08 14.76
N ARG A 172 -1.40 44.68 16.03
CA ARG A 172 -0.81 43.43 16.54
C ARG A 172 -1.50 42.20 15.95
N GLU A 173 -2.82 42.22 15.83
CA GLU A 173 -3.58 41.15 15.17
C GLU A 173 -3.19 41.01 13.70
N ARG A 174 -3.07 42.12 12.95
CA ARG A 174 -2.58 42.11 11.57
C ARG A 174 -1.19 41.48 11.45
N GLN A 175 -0.27 41.80 12.35
CA GLN A 175 1.07 41.21 12.38
C GLN A 175 1.05 39.71 12.71
N LEU A 176 0.12 39.26 13.55
CA LEU A 176 -0.05 37.83 13.84
C LEU A 176 -0.59 37.08 12.62
N LEU A 177 -1.63 37.62 11.99
CA LEU A 177 -2.21 37.04 10.77
C LEU A 177 -1.20 36.98 9.62
N GLU A 178 -0.34 38.00 9.47
CA GLU A 178 0.74 38.00 8.47
C GLU A 178 1.78 36.90 8.74
N LYS A 179 2.11 36.65 10.01
CA LYS A 179 2.98 35.53 10.41
C LYS A 179 2.33 34.18 10.17
N GLU A 180 1.03 34.05 10.46
CA GLU A 180 0.26 32.83 10.21
C GLU A 180 0.17 32.53 8.71
N LEU A 181 -0.11 33.54 7.88
CA LEU A 181 -0.12 33.40 6.43
C LEU A 181 1.24 32.93 5.90
N GLY A 182 2.33 33.54 6.37
CA GLY A 182 3.68 33.09 6.02
C GLY A 182 4.02 31.69 6.53
N GLY A 183 3.36 31.22 7.60
CA GLY A 183 3.43 29.83 8.07
C GLY A 183 2.70 28.87 7.12
N LEU A 184 1.47 29.22 6.74
CA LEU A 184 0.65 28.45 5.81
C LEU A 184 1.29 28.34 4.42
N ASP A 185 1.96 29.39 3.94
CA ASP A 185 2.68 29.35 2.66
C ASP A 185 3.83 28.34 2.68
N ARG A 186 4.55 28.24 3.80
CA ARG A 186 5.62 27.24 3.98
C ARG A 186 5.04 25.83 4.04
N GLU A 187 3.94 25.64 4.77
CA GLU A 187 3.25 24.35 4.86
C GLU A 187 2.74 23.90 3.49
N LYS A 188 2.10 24.80 2.74
CA LYS A 188 1.66 24.55 1.37
C LYS A 188 2.81 24.12 0.46
N ALA A 189 3.98 24.78 0.57
CA ALA A 189 5.16 24.41 -0.20
C ALA A 189 5.72 23.03 0.18
N LEU A 190 5.64 22.62 1.45
CA LEU A 190 6.02 21.27 1.88
C LEU A 190 5.04 20.22 1.35
N LEU A 191 3.74 20.45 1.47
CA LEU A 191 2.70 19.55 0.95
C LEU A 191 2.80 19.37 -0.57
N GLU A 192 3.15 20.43 -1.31
CA GLU A 192 3.37 20.34 -2.75
C GLU A 192 4.59 19.45 -3.09
N ARG A 193 5.68 19.56 -2.32
CA ARG A 193 6.85 18.67 -2.47
C ARG A 193 6.51 17.21 -2.14
N GLU A 194 5.77 16.97 -1.06
CA GLU A 194 5.31 15.62 -0.69
C GLU A 194 4.41 15.02 -1.76
N ARG A 195 3.47 15.81 -2.30
CA ARG A 195 2.61 15.38 -3.41
C ARG A 195 3.44 15.01 -4.64
N ALA A 196 4.49 15.77 -4.95
CA ALA A 196 5.39 15.46 -6.05
C ALA A 196 6.17 14.16 -5.82
N LEU A 197 6.62 13.87 -4.59
CA LEU A 197 7.26 12.60 -4.24
C LEU A 197 6.29 11.42 -4.35
N ALA A 198 5.10 11.55 -3.78
CA ALA A 198 4.06 10.51 -3.87
C ALA A 198 3.69 10.19 -5.33
N ASN A 199 3.64 11.20 -6.21
CA ASN A 199 3.43 10.99 -7.64
C ASN A 199 4.57 10.19 -8.29
N ARG A 200 5.83 10.45 -7.92
CA ARG A 200 6.99 9.69 -8.41
C ARG A 200 6.95 8.24 -7.94
N GLU A 201 6.63 8.01 -6.67
CA GLU A 201 6.47 6.65 -6.11
C GLU A 201 5.35 5.89 -6.80
N ARG A 202 4.20 6.53 -7.03
CA ARG A 202 3.09 5.94 -7.77
C ARG A 202 3.51 5.52 -9.17
N ALA A 203 4.28 6.34 -9.87
CA ALA A 203 4.80 6.00 -11.19
C ALA A 203 5.81 4.85 -11.14
N ALA A 204 6.65 4.75 -10.10
CA ALA A 204 7.55 3.62 -9.89
C ALA A 204 6.78 2.31 -9.67
N LEU A 205 5.81 2.30 -8.76
CA LEU A 205 4.97 1.15 -8.49
C LEU A 205 4.17 0.68 -9.73
N GLN A 206 3.78 1.60 -10.61
CA GLN A 206 3.15 1.23 -11.88
C GLN A 206 4.10 0.48 -12.81
N ARG A 207 5.38 0.87 -12.88
CA ARG A 207 6.39 0.14 -13.67
C ARG A 207 6.65 -1.23 -13.08
N ASP A 208 6.81 -1.32 -11.77
CA ASP A 208 7.06 -2.60 -11.08
C ASP A 208 5.89 -3.57 -11.28
N ARG A 209 4.65 -3.07 -11.19
CA ARG A 209 3.46 -3.87 -11.48
C ARG A 209 3.46 -4.42 -12.91
N ALA A 210 3.81 -3.59 -13.89
CA ALA A 210 3.93 -4.03 -15.28
C ALA A 210 5.05 -5.05 -15.48
N GLN A 211 6.15 -4.94 -14.74
CA GLN A 211 7.24 -5.91 -14.77
C GLN A 211 6.82 -7.26 -14.19
N VAL A 212 6.17 -7.25 -13.03
CA VAL A 212 5.63 -8.47 -12.39
C VAL A 212 4.64 -9.19 -13.31
N GLU A 213 3.83 -8.46 -14.07
CA GLU A 213 2.91 -9.06 -15.04
C GLU A 213 3.65 -9.79 -16.18
N LYS A 214 4.75 -9.20 -16.69
CA LYS A 214 5.62 -9.86 -17.69
C LYS A 214 6.28 -11.11 -17.12
N ASP A 215 6.80 -11.02 -15.90
CA ASP A 215 7.47 -12.14 -15.24
C ASP A 215 6.48 -13.28 -14.98
N LYS A 216 5.26 -12.96 -14.55
CA LYS A 216 4.17 -13.93 -14.42
C LYS A 216 3.85 -14.62 -15.75
N ALA A 217 3.81 -13.87 -16.85
CA ALA A 217 3.60 -14.44 -18.18
C ALA A 217 4.78 -15.33 -18.62
N ALA A 218 6.02 -14.99 -18.28
CA ALA A 218 7.20 -15.82 -18.55
C ALA A 218 7.13 -17.14 -17.77
N VAL A 219 6.88 -17.07 -16.46
CA VAL A 219 6.71 -18.25 -15.60
C VAL A 219 5.60 -19.18 -16.10
N ASN A 220 4.48 -18.63 -16.60
CA ASN A 220 3.41 -19.45 -17.17
C ASN A 220 3.86 -20.20 -18.45
N ARG A 221 4.71 -19.59 -19.29
CA ARG A 221 5.28 -20.27 -20.47
C ARG A 221 6.22 -21.39 -20.04
N ASP A 222 7.09 -21.12 -19.08
CA ASP A 222 8.02 -22.13 -18.55
C ASP A 222 7.27 -23.30 -17.92
N LYS A 223 6.20 -23.02 -17.17
CA LYS A 223 5.31 -24.04 -16.61
C LYS A 223 4.70 -24.93 -17.70
N ALA A 224 4.23 -24.34 -18.80
CA ALA A 224 3.70 -25.09 -19.94
C ALA A 224 4.78 -25.94 -20.63
N SER A 225 5.99 -25.41 -20.79
CA SER A 225 7.13 -26.17 -21.32
C SER A 225 7.46 -27.38 -20.44
N LEU A 226 7.54 -27.18 -19.13
CA LEU A 226 7.81 -28.26 -18.17
C LEU A 226 6.70 -29.32 -18.16
N GLU A 227 5.46 -28.94 -18.39
CA GLU A 227 4.35 -29.89 -18.53
C GLU A 227 4.48 -30.73 -19.80
N GLN A 228 4.88 -30.12 -20.92
CA GLN A 228 5.20 -30.84 -22.15
C GLN A 228 6.37 -31.83 -21.96
N ASP A 229 7.44 -31.40 -21.29
CA ASP A 229 8.60 -32.25 -21.02
C ASP A 229 8.25 -33.42 -20.11
N ARG A 230 7.42 -33.20 -19.07
CA ARG A 230 6.89 -34.30 -18.23
C ARG A 230 6.11 -35.30 -19.07
N ALA A 231 5.27 -34.85 -19.99
CA ALA A 231 4.51 -35.74 -20.88
C ALA A 231 5.43 -36.54 -21.82
N ARG A 232 6.52 -35.94 -22.32
CA ARG A 232 7.54 -36.64 -23.12
C ARG A 232 8.25 -37.72 -22.31
N LEU A 233 8.73 -37.37 -21.12
CA LEU A 233 9.40 -38.31 -20.21
C LEU A 233 8.49 -39.46 -19.79
N GLN A 234 7.19 -39.21 -19.63
CA GLN A 234 6.22 -40.27 -19.34
C GLN A 234 6.12 -41.27 -20.50
N LYS A 235 6.07 -40.80 -21.75
CA LYS A 235 6.08 -41.67 -22.94
C LYS A 235 7.38 -42.46 -23.05
N ASP A 236 8.52 -41.83 -22.79
CA ASP A 236 9.83 -42.50 -22.83
C ASP A 236 9.91 -43.59 -21.76
N ARG A 237 9.39 -43.32 -20.56
CA ARG A 237 9.28 -44.33 -19.49
C ARG A 237 8.42 -45.52 -19.90
N GLU A 238 7.31 -45.29 -20.57
CA GLU A 238 6.43 -46.35 -21.10
C GLU A 238 7.09 -47.13 -22.25
N ALA A 239 7.86 -46.47 -23.11
CA ALA A 239 8.66 -47.13 -24.15
C ALA A 239 9.72 -48.05 -23.52
N LEU A 240 10.50 -47.54 -22.57
CA LEU A 240 11.50 -48.33 -21.84
C LEU A 240 10.88 -49.51 -21.08
N ALA A 241 9.68 -49.34 -20.52
CA ALA A 241 8.96 -50.43 -19.88
C ALA A 241 8.57 -51.54 -20.88
N ARG A 242 8.17 -51.17 -22.10
CA ARG A 242 7.89 -52.12 -23.19
C ARG A 242 9.16 -52.83 -23.63
N ASP A 243 10.25 -52.10 -23.87
CA ASP A 243 11.54 -52.68 -24.29
C ASP A 243 12.07 -53.66 -23.23
N ARG A 244 11.98 -53.29 -21.95
CA ARG A 244 12.31 -54.18 -20.84
C ARG A 244 11.47 -55.46 -20.87
N ALA A 245 10.17 -55.36 -21.16
CA ALA A 245 9.30 -56.52 -21.27
C ALA A 245 9.63 -57.40 -22.49
N VAL A 246 10.09 -56.83 -23.60
CA VAL A 246 10.59 -57.58 -24.76
C VAL A 246 11.87 -58.33 -24.40
N LEU A 247 12.86 -57.64 -23.82
CA LEU A 247 14.12 -58.26 -23.39
C LEU A 247 13.90 -59.39 -22.38
N GLU A 248 12.95 -59.24 -21.46
CA GLU A 248 12.58 -60.30 -20.51
C GLU A 248 11.94 -61.52 -21.21
N ARG A 249 11.17 -61.32 -22.29
CA ARG A 249 10.64 -62.43 -23.09
C ARG A 249 11.75 -63.12 -23.88
N ASP A 250 12.65 -62.37 -24.51
CA ASP A 250 13.78 -62.92 -25.26
C ASP A 250 14.71 -63.72 -24.34
N ARG A 251 14.97 -63.22 -23.13
CA ARG A 251 15.74 -63.94 -22.10
C ARG A 251 15.07 -65.25 -21.69
N LYS A 252 13.74 -65.30 -21.63
CA LYS A 252 12.95 -66.50 -21.27
C LYS A 252 12.69 -67.41 -22.47
N SER A 253 12.94 -66.94 -23.69
CA SER A 253 12.77 -67.71 -24.93
C SER A 253 13.91 -68.72 -25.07
N PRO A 254 13.62 -70.02 -25.28
CA PRO A 254 14.64 -71.06 -25.39
C PRO A 254 15.44 -71.01 -26.72
N HIS A 255 15.24 -70.00 -27.57
CA HIS A 255 15.85 -69.95 -28.90
C HIS A 255 17.29 -69.39 -28.90
N ILE A 256 17.69 -68.58 -27.92
CA ILE A 256 19.04 -67.96 -27.87
C ILE A 256 20.11 -68.95 -27.38
N THR A 257 19.76 -69.89 -26.50
CA THR A 257 20.70 -70.90 -25.99
C THR A 257 21.12 -71.93 -27.05
N ASN A 258 20.38 -72.04 -28.15
CA ASN A 258 20.68 -72.96 -29.25
C ASN A 258 21.48 -72.34 -30.40
N HIS A 259 21.52 -71.00 -30.52
CA HIS A 259 22.26 -70.34 -31.61
C HIS A 259 23.72 -70.00 -31.30
N VAL A 260 24.09 -69.92 -30.01
CA VAL A 260 25.49 -69.69 -29.60
C VAL A 260 26.39 -70.90 -29.89
N LYS A 261 25.84 -72.11 -30.07
CA LYS A 261 26.61 -73.27 -30.54
C LYS A 261 26.82 -73.33 -32.07
N SER A 262 26.11 -72.51 -32.85
CA SER A 262 26.09 -72.62 -34.32
C SER A 262 26.58 -71.37 -35.07
N SER A 263 27.02 -70.31 -34.38
CA SER A 263 27.67 -69.16 -35.03
C SER A 263 28.94 -68.72 -34.30
N SER A 264 29.94 -69.61 -34.25
CA SER A 264 31.33 -69.20 -34.03
C SER A 264 31.90 -68.59 -35.32
N GLY A 265 31.36 -67.43 -35.69
CA GLY A 265 31.74 -66.68 -36.89
C GLY A 265 31.81 -65.21 -36.53
N CYS A 266 32.79 -64.83 -35.70
CA CYS A 266 33.08 -63.44 -35.43
C CYS A 266 33.68 -62.80 -36.71
N ASN A 267 33.01 -61.77 -37.21
CA ASN A 267 33.53 -60.93 -38.27
C ASN A 267 34.66 -60.04 -37.72
N GLY A 268 35.88 -60.57 -37.76
CA GLY A 268 36.92 -60.05 -38.64
C GLY A 268 37.66 -58.73 -38.34
N LEU A 269 37.38 -57.96 -37.28
CA LEU A 269 38.14 -56.72 -37.03
C LEU A 269 38.77 -56.54 -35.64
N ASP A 270 38.25 -57.17 -34.57
CA ASP A 270 38.86 -57.08 -33.22
C ASP A 270 39.78 -58.28 -32.85
N CYS A 271 39.70 -59.39 -33.60
CA CYS A 271 40.38 -60.63 -33.22
C CYS A 271 41.90 -60.63 -33.47
N THR A 272 42.41 -59.66 -34.26
CA THR A 272 43.86 -59.50 -34.51
C THR A 272 44.55 -58.79 -33.37
N HIS A 273 43.90 -57.79 -32.76
CA HIS A 273 44.43 -57.02 -31.65
C HIS A 273 44.50 -57.84 -30.36
N GLU A 274 43.51 -58.70 -30.12
CA GLU A 274 43.47 -59.65 -29.00
C GLU A 274 44.65 -60.64 -29.06
N LYS A 275 44.85 -61.30 -30.21
CA LYS A 275 45.95 -62.27 -30.41
C LYS A 275 47.33 -61.62 -30.29
N ASN A 276 47.45 -60.36 -30.73
CA ASN A 276 48.69 -59.60 -30.58
C ASN A 276 48.94 -59.21 -29.12
N ARG A 277 47.89 -58.88 -28.34
CA ARG A 277 47.99 -58.66 -26.89
C ARG A 277 48.38 -59.93 -26.15
N GLU A 278 47.78 -61.07 -26.48
CA GLU A 278 48.12 -62.38 -25.89
C GLU A 278 49.57 -62.78 -26.17
N ARG A 279 50.05 -62.59 -27.40
CA ARG A 279 51.47 -62.84 -27.74
C ARG A 279 52.42 -61.92 -26.99
N LEU A 280 52.05 -60.65 -26.81
CA LEU A 280 52.87 -59.69 -26.05
C LEU A 280 52.95 -60.08 -24.58
N ILE A 281 51.83 -60.50 -23.97
CA ILE A 281 51.80 -61.01 -22.59
C ILE A 281 52.68 -62.24 -22.45
N PHE A 282 52.57 -63.21 -23.36
CA PHE A 282 53.41 -64.43 -23.33
C PHE A 282 54.92 -64.11 -23.47
N LEU A 283 55.28 -63.14 -24.32
CA LEU A 283 56.67 -62.72 -24.45
C LEU A 283 57.18 -62.00 -23.21
N LEU A 284 56.36 -61.17 -22.57
CA LEU A 284 56.69 -60.51 -21.31
C LEU A 284 56.87 -61.51 -20.18
N GLU A 285 55.97 -62.49 -20.06
CA GLU A 285 56.05 -63.57 -19.07
C GLU A 285 57.35 -64.37 -19.24
N LYS A 286 57.70 -64.72 -20.47
CA LYS A 286 58.95 -65.44 -20.79
C LYS A 286 60.23 -64.61 -20.57
N VAL A 287 60.14 -63.29 -20.59
CA VAL A 287 61.27 -62.39 -20.25
C VAL A 287 61.40 -62.26 -18.73
N ILE A 288 60.29 -62.16 -18.00
CA ILE A 288 60.27 -62.13 -16.54
C ILE A 288 60.82 -63.45 -15.97
N GLU A 289 60.51 -64.60 -16.57
CA GLU A 289 61.06 -65.91 -16.16
C GLU A 289 62.56 -66.08 -16.44
N LYS A 290 63.18 -65.20 -17.23
CA LYS A 290 64.61 -65.26 -17.60
C LYS A 290 65.49 -64.24 -16.86
N ILE A 291 64.91 -63.41 -16.00
CA ILE A 291 65.61 -62.49 -15.09
C ILE A 291 65.68 -63.14 -13.71
#